data_AF-A0A1V5RGX0-F1
#
_entry.id   AF-A0A1V5RGX0-F1
#
_cell.length_a   1.000
_cell.length_b   1.000
_cell.length_c   1.000
_cell.angle_alpha   90.00
_cell.angle_beta   90.00
_cell.angle_gamma   90.00
#
_symmetry.space_group_name_H-M   'P 1'
#
loop_
_entity.id
_entity.type
_entity.pdbx_description
1 polymer ?
#
loop_
_entity_poly.entity_id
_entity_poly.type
_entity_poly.pdbx_seq_one_letter_code
_entity_poly.pdbx_strand_id
1 'polypeptide(L)'
;MVLKKLREPVNGLTHGFAALAAVAGLILLIWLARHGSPLVLAALAVYGVTLILMFSASASYHLVRARPAVLLFLRKLDHSAIYLLIAGTYTPVCLHYFAGFWRWGMIGIIWSLAVIGVAVKLFVIRAPRWVTAGVYLFMGWLSVIAAREIVTTLPPAALVWLLLGGLFFTAGAIVYILKRPNPWPGVFGFHEVWHIFVILGAFSHFVMMARWVAPVA
;
A
#
# COMPACT_ATOMS: atom_id res chain seq x y z
N MET A 1 -26.60 -4.30 -17.07
CA MET A 1 -27.39 -3.32 -16.28
C MET A 1 -26.68 -2.83 -15.02
N VAL A 2 -25.91 -3.68 -14.31
CA VAL A 2 -25.21 -3.31 -13.04
C VAL A 2 -24.05 -2.33 -13.25
N LEU A 3 -23.18 -2.56 -14.24
CA LEU A 3 -22.00 -1.69 -14.50
C LEU A 3 -22.36 -0.22 -14.80
N LYS A 4 -23.51 0.03 -15.42
CA LYS A 4 -24.00 1.40 -15.73
C LYS A 4 -24.36 2.22 -14.48
N LYS A 5 -24.47 1.58 -13.31
CA LYS A 5 -24.74 2.25 -12.02
C LYS A 5 -23.47 2.69 -11.28
N LEU A 6 -22.29 2.19 -11.69
CA LEU A 6 -21.00 2.51 -11.06
C LEU A 6 -20.44 3.82 -11.63
N ARG A 7 -19.68 4.58 -10.83
CA ARG A 7 -19.04 5.83 -11.30
C ARG A 7 -17.85 5.52 -12.21
N GLU A 8 -16.88 4.75 -11.71
CA GLU A 8 -15.66 4.38 -12.42
C GLU A 8 -15.42 2.87 -12.25
N PRO A 9 -16.08 2.02 -13.07
CA PRO A 9 -16.17 0.58 -12.82
C PRO A 9 -14.82 -0.13 -12.86
N VAL A 10 -13.92 0.23 -13.77
CA VAL A 10 -12.62 -0.45 -13.89
C VAL A 10 -11.72 -0.17 -12.68
N ASN A 11 -11.54 1.10 -12.32
CA ASN A 11 -10.79 1.50 -11.12
C ASN A 11 -11.38 0.89 -9.85
N GLY A 12 -12.70 0.95 -9.71
CA GLY A 12 -13.38 0.49 -8.52
C GLY A 12 -13.40 -1.04 -8.35
N LEU A 13 -13.65 -1.79 -9.42
CA LEU A 13 -13.73 -3.26 -9.35
C LEU A 13 -12.36 -3.90 -9.20
N THR A 14 -11.31 -3.36 -9.83
CA THR A 14 -9.93 -3.86 -9.66
C THR A 14 -9.48 -3.76 -8.22
N HIS A 15 -9.65 -2.61 -7.58
CA HIS A 15 -9.35 -2.43 -6.16
C HIS A 15 -10.35 -3.15 -5.25
N GLY A 16 -11.62 -3.30 -5.65
CA GLY A 16 -12.60 -4.09 -4.90
C GLY A 16 -12.21 -5.57 -4.82
N PHE A 17 -11.75 -6.16 -5.93
CA PHE A 17 -11.20 -7.51 -5.94
C PHE A 17 -9.94 -7.61 -5.07
N ALA A 18 -9.03 -6.63 -5.19
CA ALA A 18 -7.82 -6.57 -4.37
C ALA A 18 -8.13 -6.46 -2.86
N ALA A 19 -9.21 -5.76 -2.48
CA ALA A 19 -9.66 -5.68 -1.09
C ALA A 19 -10.11 -7.05 -0.55
N LEU A 20 -10.89 -7.81 -1.32
CA LEU A 20 -11.30 -9.17 -0.95
C LEU A 20 -10.08 -10.11 -0.87
N ALA A 21 -9.16 -10.02 -1.83
CA ALA A 21 -7.91 -10.76 -1.79
C ALA A 21 -7.04 -10.39 -0.58
N ALA A 22 -7.03 -9.11 -0.16
CA ALA A 22 -6.32 -8.66 1.02
C ALA A 22 -6.93 -9.21 2.33
N VAL A 23 -8.26 -9.38 2.40
CA VAL A 23 -8.91 -10.05 3.53
C VAL A 23 -8.47 -11.51 3.62
N ALA A 24 -8.54 -12.25 2.50
CA ALA A 24 -8.06 -13.63 2.46
C ALA A 24 -6.55 -13.73 2.77
N GLY A 25 -5.77 -12.76 2.27
CA GLY A 25 -4.34 -12.63 2.54
C GLY A 25 -4.05 -12.41 4.02
N LEU A 26 -4.74 -11.51 4.70
CA LEU A 26 -4.60 -11.31 6.15
C LEU A 26 -4.92 -12.59 6.92
N ILE A 27 -6.04 -13.26 6.60
CA ILE A 27 -6.40 -14.54 7.23
C ILE A 27 -5.27 -15.57 7.05
N LEU A 28 -4.70 -15.67 5.85
CA LEU A 28 -3.57 -16.56 5.58
C LEU A 28 -2.32 -16.17 6.38
N LEU A 29 -1.97 -14.89 6.47
CA LEU A 29 -0.82 -14.44 7.25
C LEU A 29 -0.97 -14.78 8.73
N ILE A 30 -2.15 -14.54 9.31
CA ILE A 30 -2.44 -14.89 10.70
C ILE A 30 -2.39 -16.41 10.91
N TRP A 31 -2.94 -17.19 9.98
CA TRP A 31 -2.88 -18.64 10.04
C TRP A 31 -1.45 -19.16 9.97
N LEU A 32 -0.61 -18.62 9.07
CA LEU A 32 0.81 -19.00 8.94
C LEU A 32 1.63 -18.64 10.19
N ALA A 33 1.35 -17.49 10.81
CA ALA A 33 2.07 -17.00 11.99
C ALA A 33 1.46 -17.45 13.34
N ARG A 34 0.44 -18.31 13.33
CA ARG A 34 -0.38 -18.63 14.53
C ARG A 34 0.38 -19.25 15.71
N HIS A 35 1.53 -19.87 15.46
CA HIS A 35 2.38 -20.48 16.48
C HIS A 35 3.64 -19.66 16.77
N GLY A 36 3.75 -18.49 16.15
CA GLY A 36 4.91 -17.62 16.25
C GLY A 36 4.80 -16.54 17.32
N SER A 37 5.72 -15.59 17.23
CA SER A 37 5.82 -14.42 18.09
C SER A 37 4.55 -13.56 18.03
N PRO A 38 3.90 -13.26 19.17
CA PRO A 38 2.76 -12.36 19.23
C PRO A 38 3.05 -10.97 18.65
N LEU A 39 4.30 -10.50 18.77
CA LEU A 39 4.74 -9.22 18.21
C LEU A 39 4.72 -9.24 16.68
N VAL A 40 5.21 -10.32 16.07
CA VAL A 40 5.22 -10.48 14.61
C VAL A 40 3.79 -10.68 14.09
N LEU A 41 2.96 -11.44 14.82
CA LEU A 41 1.54 -11.60 14.50
C LEU A 41 0.82 -10.24 14.49
N ALA A 42 1.04 -9.40 15.51
CA ALA A 42 0.49 -8.04 15.55
C ALA A 42 1.01 -7.18 14.38
N ALA A 43 2.29 -7.30 14.02
CA ALA A 43 2.88 -6.59 12.89
C ALA A 43 2.25 -6.97 11.55
N LEU A 44 2.01 -8.27 11.33
CA LEU A 44 1.32 -8.79 10.14
C LEU A 44 -0.16 -8.36 10.12
N ALA A 45 -0.82 -8.28 11.27
CA ALA A 45 -2.18 -7.75 11.38
C ALA A 45 -2.23 -6.27 10.97
N VAL A 46 -1.28 -5.45 11.44
CA VAL A 46 -1.16 -4.03 11.05
C VAL A 46 -0.98 -3.91 9.53
N TYR A 47 -0.09 -4.69 8.93
CA TYR A 47 0.07 -4.72 7.47
C TYR A 47 -1.24 -5.11 6.76
N GLY A 48 -1.87 -6.22 7.14
CA GLY A 48 -3.09 -6.67 6.46
C GLY A 48 -4.27 -5.71 6.61
N VAL A 49 -4.46 -5.11 7.79
CA VAL A 49 -5.53 -4.12 8.02
C VAL A 49 -5.32 -2.87 7.18
N THR A 50 -4.09 -2.35 7.12
CA THR A 50 -3.79 -1.16 6.30
C THR A 50 -3.95 -1.45 4.80
N LEU A 51 -3.61 -2.67 4.37
CA LEU A 51 -3.82 -3.14 3.00
C LEU A 51 -5.31 -3.23 2.63
N ILE A 52 -6.12 -3.85 3.49
CA ILE A 52 -7.58 -3.93 3.32
C ILE A 52 -8.18 -2.52 3.28
N LEU A 53 -7.79 -1.65 4.21
CA LEU A 53 -8.27 -0.27 4.29
C LEU A 53 -7.98 0.49 3.00
N MET A 54 -6.76 0.38 2.47
CA MET A 54 -6.35 1.08 1.26
C MET A 54 -7.16 0.67 0.04
N PHE A 55 -7.25 -0.64 -0.24
CA PHE A 55 -8.03 -1.11 -1.38
C PHE A 55 -9.54 -0.86 -1.20
N SER A 56 -10.07 -1.00 0.02
CA SER A 56 -11.49 -0.75 0.29
C SER A 56 -11.85 0.73 0.15
N ALA A 57 -11.01 1.63 0.65
CA ALA A 57 -11.20 3.07 0.52
C ALA A 57 -11.20 3.50 -0.96
N SER A 58 -10.24 2.97 -1.73
CA SER A 58 -10.13 3.23 -3.15
C SER A 58 -11.31 2.69 -3.94
N ALA A 59 -11.68 1.42 -3.73
CA ALA A 59 -12.85 0.82 -4.35
C ALA A 59 -14.12 1.62 -4.04
N SER A 60 -14.32 2.00 -2.78
CA SER A 60 -15.46 2.80 -2.35
C SER A 60 -15.48 4.16 -3.05
N TYR A 61 -14.34 4.84 -3.13
CA TYR A 61 -14.24 6.13 -3.81
C TYR A 61 -14.62 6.02 -5.29
N HIS A 62 -14.18 4.98 -6.01
CA HIS A 62 -14.42 4.85 -7.46
C HIS A 62 -15.77 4.21 -7.82
N LEU A 63 -16.35 3.36 -6.97
CA LEU A 63 -17.62 2.69 -7.26
C LEU A 63 -18.83 3.56 -6.93
N VAL A 64 -18.79 4.31 -5.82
CA VAL A 64 -19.95 5.02 -5.27
C VAL A 64 -20.33 6.25 -6.11
N ARG A 65 -21.63 6.35 -6.45
CA ARG A 65 -22.27 7.58 -6.91
C ARG A 65 -22.96 8.25 -5.72
N ALA A 66 -22.43 9.36 -5.24
CA ALA A 66 -22.96 10.08 -4.10
C ALA A 66 -22.82 11.59 -4.27
N ARG A 67 -23.40 12.34 -3.32
CA ARG A 67 -23.30 13.80 -3.27
C ARG A 67 -21.82 14.23 -3.18
N PRO A 68 -21.45 15.43 -3.68
CA PRO A 68 -20.06 15.90 -3.71
C PRO A 68 -19.33 15.83 -2.37
N ALA A 69 -20.02 16.10 -1.25
CA ALA A 69 -19.44 16.03 0.09
C ALA A 69 -19.00 14.59 0.47
N VAL A 70 -19.78 13.57 0.11
CA VAL A 70 -19.44 12.17 0.36
C VAL A 70 -18.27 11.75 -0.52
N LEU A 71 -18.28 12.14 -1.80
CA LEU A 71 -17.16 11.84 -2.71
C LEU A 71 -15.86 12.51 -2.25
N LEU A 72 -15.95 13.72 -1.71
CA LEU A 72 -14.81 14.41 -1.12
C LEU A 72 -14.25 13.66 0.08
N PHE A 73 -15.12 13.18 0.98
CA PHE A 73 -14.69 12.37 2.12
C PHE A 73 -14.02 11.06 1.68
N LEU A 74 -14.63 10.30 0.77
CA LEU A 74 -14.07 9.06 0.26
C LEU A 74 -12.72 9.28 -0.44
N ARG A 75 -12.57 10.40 -1.17
CA ARG A 75 -11.29 10.78 -1.78
C ARG A 75 -10.20 11.06 -0.74
N LYS A 76 -10.55 11.75 0.35
CA LYS A 76 -9.63 11.99 1.46
C LYS A 76 -9.21 10.66 2.08
N LEU A 77 -10.16 9.76 2.32
CA LEU A 77 -9.88 8.43 2.87
C LEU A 77 -8.96 7.61 1.97
N ASP A 78 -9.26 7.56 0.66
CA ASP A 78 -8.46 6.87 -0.36
C ASP A 78 -7.01 7.35 -0.38
N HIS A 79 -6.80 8.67 -0.48
CA HIS A 79 -5.45 9.24 -0.47
C HIS A 79 -4.72 9.06 0.88
N SER A 80 -5.46 9.12 2.00
CA SER A 80 -4.91 8.92 3.34
C SER A 80 -4.48 7.47 3.56
N ALA A 81 -5.24 6.49 3.04
CA ALA A 81 -4.95 5.08 3.25
C ALA A 81 -3.63 4.63 2.59
N ILE A 82 -3.15 5.32 1.54
CA ILE A 82 -1.84 5.08 0.95
C ILE A 82 -0.71 5.33 1.97
N TYR A 83 -0.80 6.42 2.77
CA TYR A 83 0.19 6.71 3.81
C TYR A 83 0.25 5.60 4.87
N LEU A 84 -0.92 5.12 5.28
CA LEU A 84 -1.04 4.04 6.26
C LEU A 84 -0.51 2.72 5.71
N LEU A 85 -0.79 2.39 4.44
CA LEU A 85 -0.25 1.20 3.81
C LEU A 85 1.27 1.24 3.71
N ILE A 86 1.87 2.40 3.36
CA ILE A 86 3.34 2.53 3.36
C ILE A 86 3.90 2.19 4.74
N ALA A 87 3.39 2.81 5.82
CA ALA A 87 3.84 2.48 7.18
C ALA A 87 3.56 1.01 7.57
N GLY A 88 2.41 0.47 7.14
CA GLY A 88 2.04 -0.92 7.33
C GLY A 88 3.01 -1.91 6.68
N THR A 89 3.55 -1.60 5.50
CA THR A 89 4.54 -2.46 4.82
C THR A 89 5.89 -2.53 5.55
N TYR A 90 6.29 -1.46 6.23
CA TYR A 90 7.55 -1.40 7.00
C TYR A 90 7.47 -2.15 8.32
N THR A 91 6.30 -2.12 8.96
CA THR A 91 6.10 -2.58 10.34
C THR A 91 6.59 -4.02 10.59
N PRO A 92 6.14 -5.04 9.83
CA PRO A 92 6.61 -6.41 10.03
C PRO A 92 8.08 -6.63 9.63
N VAL A 93 8.60 -5.92 8.62
CA VAL A 93 10.03 -5.99 8.27
C VAL A 93 10.89 -5.50 9.43
N CYS A 94 10.54 -4.34 10.00
CA CYS A 94 11.31 -3.74 11.09
C CYS A 94 11.23 -4.56 12.37
N LEU A 95 10.03 -5.05 12.73
CA LEU A 95 9.84 -5.82 13.96
C LEU A 95 10.44 -7.23 13.88
N HIS A 96 10.48 -7.84 12.69
CA HIS A 96 11.02 -9.19 12.51
C HIS A 96 12.54 -9.19 12.26
N TYR A 97 13.05 -8.38 11.32
CA TYR A 97 14.45 -8.47 10.88
C TYR A 97 15.41 -7.50 11.56
N PHE A 98 14.95 -6.32 11.98
CA PHE A 98 15.85 -5.28 12.48
C PHE A 98 15.98 -5.33 14.00
N ALA A 99 17.03 -4.72 14.53
CA ALA A 99 17.22 -4.50 15.96
C ALA A 99 17.55 -3.02 16.27
N GLY A 100 17.51 -2.65 17.56
CA GLY A 100 17.91 -1.33 18.04
C GLY A 100 17.18 -0.17 17.34
N PHE A 101 17.97 0.81 16.88
CA PHE A 101 17.45 1.98 16.18
C PHE A 101 16.73 1.62 14.86
N TRP A 102 17.24 0.66 14.09
CA TRP A 102 16.61 0.30 12.81
C TRP A 102 15.20 -0.27 13.02
N ARG A 103 14.96 -1.00 14.11
CA ARG A 103 13.62 -1.46 14.48
C ARG A 103 12.72 -0.29 14.87
N TRP A 104 13.06 0.41 15.96
CA TRP A 104 12.14 1.36 16.59
C TRP A 104 12.17 2.74 15.97
N GLY A 105 13.35 3.22 15.57
CA GLY A 105 13.54 4.50 14.89
C GLY A 105 12.86 4.54 13.53
N MET A 106 13.03 3.49 12.71
CA MET A 106 12.35 3.41 11.40
C MET A 106 10.83 3.37 11.55
N ILE A 107 10.30 2.58 12.49
CA ILE A 107 8.86 2.54 12.80
C ILE A 107 8.36 3.92 13.24
N GLY A 108 9.07 4.58 14.16
CA GLY A 108 8.71 5.92 14.62
C GLY A 108 8.65 6.91 13.46
N ILE A 109 9.71 6.96 12.64
CA ILE A 109 9.78 7.87 11.49
C ILE A 109 8.64 7.61 10.50
N ILE A 110 8.44 6.35 10.07
CA ILE A 110 7.48 6.05 9.01
C ILE A 110 6.03 6.29 9.46
N TRP A 111 5.69 5.96 10.72
CA TRP A 111 4.36 6.20 11.26
C TRP A 111 4.12 7.67 11.57
N SER A 112 5.10 8.42 12.06
CA SER A 112 4.98 9.88 12.19
C SER A 112 4.72 10.54 10.83
N LEU A 113 5.47 10.17 9.79
CA LEU A 113 5.23 10.66 8.44
C LEU A 113 3.86 10.25 7.91
N ALA A 114 3.39 9.03 8.20
CA ALA A 114 2.06 8.60 7.80
C ALA A 114 0.95 9.42 8.49
N VAL A 115 1.05 9.66 9.80
CA VAL A 115 0.10 10.50 10.54
C VAL A 115 0.08 11.93 10.01
N ILE A 116 1.26 12.52 9.77
CA ILE A 116 1.39 13.86 9.17
C ILE A 116 0.74 13.87 7.78
N GLY A 117 1.03 12.87 6.94
CA GLY A 117 0.47 12.74 5.61
C GLY A 117 -1.06 12.64 5.59
N VAL A 118 -1.62 11.82 6.49
CA VAL A 118 -3.07 11.72 6.70
C VAL A 118 -3.65 13.07 7.12
N ALA A 119 -3.07 13.72 8.13
CA ALA A 119 -3.53 15.03 8.59
C ALA A 119 -3.51 16.06 7.44
N VAL A 120 -2.42 16.14 6.69
CA VAL A 120 -2.32 17.01 5.50
C VAL A 120 -3.41 16.70 4.49
N LYS A 121 -3.74 15.43 4.20
CA LYS A 121 -4.80 15.10 3.23
C LYS A 121 -6.20 15.43 3.71
N LEU A 122 -6.44 15.44 5.03
CA LEU A 122 -7.72 15.87 5.58
C LEU A 122 -7.98 17.36 5.32
N PHE A 123 -6.95 18.21 5.29
CA PHE A 123 -7.09 19.65 5.06
C PHE A 123 -6.76 20.09 3.61
N VAL A 124 -5.80 19.43 2.96
CA VAL A 124 -5.23 19.81 1.66
C VAL A 124 -5.36 18.65 0.66
N ILE A 125 -6.53 18.56 0.01
CA ILE A 125 -6.84 17.48 -0.93
C ILE A 125 -6.46 17.78 -2.39
N ARG A 126 -6.28 19.06 -2.75
CA ARG A 126 -6.07 19.53 -4.15
C ARG A 126 -4.61 19.77 -4.53
N ALA A 127 -3.66 19.20 -3.78
CA ALA A 127 -2.24 19.29 -4.12
C ALA A 127 -1.96 18.67 -5.51
N PRO A 128 -0.97 19.16 -6.27
CA PRO A 128 -0.57 18.56 -7.53
C PRO A 128 -0.20 17.07 -7.36
N ARG A 129 -0.49 16.27 -8.40
CA ARG A 129 -0.25 14.81 -8.36
C ARG A 129 1.21 14.47 -8.14
N TRP A 130 2.13 15.19 -8.78
CA TRP A 130 3.57 14.98 -8.64
C TRP A 130 4.06 15.23 -7.22
N VAL A 131 3.48 16.21 -6.51
CA VAL A 131 3.79 16.45 -5.08
C VAL A 131 3.31 15.27 -4.25
N THR A 132 2.05 14.86 -4.46
CA THR A 132 1.44 13.79 -3.65
C THR A 132 2.14 12.44 -3.87
N ALA A 133 2.33 12.06 -5.13
CA ALA A 133 3.04 10.84 -5.50
C ALA A 133 4.53 10.89 -5.11
N GLY A 134 5.18 12.05 -5.22
CA GLY A 134 6.55 12.25 -4.78
C GLY A 134 6.73 12.01 -3.29
N VAL A 135 5.80 12.48 -2.45
CA VAL A 135 5.83 12.20 -1.00
C VAL A 135 5.65 10.70 -0.72
N TYR A 136 4.75 10.01 -1.43
CA TYR A 136 4.60 8.56 -1.29
C TYR A 136 5.87 7.81 -1.66
N LEU A 137 6.52 8.18 -2.77
CA LEU A 137 7.79 7.57 -3.19
C LEU A 137 8.91 7.88 -2.19
N PHE A 138 9.01 9.12 -1.73
CA PHE A 138 9.98 9.49 -0.70
C PHE A 138 9.84 8.60 0.53
N MET A 139 8.62 8.49 1.08
CA MET A 139 8.36 7.62 2.22
C MET A 139 8.67 6.15 1.92
N GLY A 140 8.24 5.64 0.76
CA GLY A 140 8.45 4.25 0.35
C GLY A 140 9.93 3.89 0.21
N TRP A 141 10.77 4.83 -0.21
CA TRP A 141 12.21 4.64 -0.43
C TRP A 141 13.09 4.98 0.78
N LEU A 142 12.53 5.40 1.93
CA LEU A 142 13.30 5.58 3.17
C LEU A 142 14.04 4.31 3.62
N SER A 143 13.55 3.14 3.22
CA SER A 143 14.20 1.84 3.40
C SER A 143 15.63 1.79 2.83
N VAL A 144 15.97 2.58 1.81
CA VAL A 144 17.34 2.66 1.26
C VAL A 144 18.33 3.22 2.28
N ILE A 145 17.88 4.08 3.20
CA ILE A 145 18.73 4.55 4.31
C ILE A 145 19.14 3.37 5.20
N ALA A 146 18.27 2.37 5.33
CA ALA A 146 18.53 1.11 6.03
C ALA A 146 19.12 0.02 5.11
N ALA A 147 19.67 0.35 3.94
CA ALA A 147 20.11 -0.66 2.95
C ALA A 147 21.12 -1.66 3.52
N ARG A 148 22.09 -1.19 4.33
CA ARG A 148 23.04 -2.10 4.99
C ARG A 148 22.32 -3.10 5.88
N GLU A 149 21.44 -2.61 6.76
CA GLU A 149 20.66 -3.45 7.66
C GLU A 149 19.81 -4.46 6.89
N ILE A 150 19.13 -4.01 5.83
CA ILE A 150 18.30 -4.84 4.95
C ILE A 150 19.12 -5.99 4.35
N VAL A 151 20.24 -5.67 3.71
CA VAL A 151 21.04 -6.67 3.00
C VAL A 151 21.70 -7.67 3.96
N THR A 152 22.01 -7.26 5.19
CA THR A 152 22.61 -8.17 6.19
C THR A 152 21.60 -9.02 6.96
N THR A 153 20.32 -8.65 6.98
CA THR A 153 19.29 -9.33 7.80
C THR A 153 18.25 -10.08 6.99
N LEU A 154 17.89 -9.61 5.79
CA LEU A 154 16.89 -10.26 4.95
C LEU A 154 17.50 -11.40 4.14
N PRO A 155 16.80 -12.55 4.01
CA PRO A 155 17.13 -13.56 3.01
C PRO A 155 17.16 -12.94 1.59
N PRO A 156 18.09 -13.36 0.70
CA PRO A 156 18.19 -12.80 -0.66
C PRO A 156 16.88 -12.85 -1.45
N ALA A 157 16.11 -13.94 -1.30
CA ALA A 157 14.81 -14.07 -1.96
C ALA A 157 13.78 -13.04 -1.43
N ALA A 158 13.78 -12.74 -0.13
CA ALA A 158 12.92 -11.71 0.45
C ALA A 158 13.28 -10.32 -0.09
N LEU A 159 14.58 -10.04 -0.24
CA LEU A 159 15.08 -8.79 -0.83
C LEU A 159 14.58 -8.61 -2.27
N VAL A 160 14.56 -9.65 -3.09
CA VAL A 160 14.02 -9.58 -4.46
C VAL A 160 12.55 -9.14 -4.45
N TRP A 161 11.72 -9.74 -3.60
CA TRP A 161 10.30 -9.36 -3.50
C TRP A 161 10.10 -7.94 -2.95
N LEU A 162 10.94 -7.51 -2.00
CA LEU A 162 10.96 -6.14 -1.51
C LEU A 162 11.28 -5.14 -2.64
N LEU A 163 12.33 -5.42 -3.42
CA LEU A 163 12.75 -4.59 -4.54
C LEU A 163 11.69 -4.56 -5.65
N LEU A 164 11.11 -5.71 -6.01
CA LEU A 164 10.01 -5.77 -6.98
C LEU A 164 8.81 -4.91 -6.51
N GLY A 165 8.46 -4.99 -5.23
CA GLY A 165 7.42 -4.14 -4.63
C GLY A 165 7.70 -2.65 -4.83
N GLY A 166 8.90 -2.21 -4.45
CA GLY A 166 9.34 -0.81 -4.63
C GLY A 166 9.37 -0.36 -6.08
N LEU A 167 9.83 -1.22 -7.01
CA LEU A 167 9.86 -0.93 -8.44
C LEU A 167 8.46 -0.82 -9.03
N PHE A 168 7.53 -1.71 -8.69
CA PHE A 168 6.13 -1.61 -9.16
C PHE A 168 5.45 -0.33 -8.66
N PHE A 169 5.61 0.01 -7.38
CA PHE A 169 5.07 1.28 -6.86
C PHE A 169 5.69 2.49 -7.57
N THR A 170 6.99 2.47 -7.85
CA THR A 170 7.68 3.55 -8.56
C THR A 170 7.20 3.69 -10.00
N ALA A 171 7.14 2.58 -10.76
CA ALA A 171 6.64 2.57 -12.12
C ALA A 171 5.19 3.07 -12.20
N GLY A 172 4.35 2.63 -11.27
CA GLY A 172 3.00 3.13 -11.14
C GLY A 172 2.97 4.64 -10.90
N ALA A 173 3.79 5.16 -9.99
CA ALA A 173 3.76 6.57 -9.62
C ALA A 173 4.18 7.43 -10.81
N ILE A 174 5.16 6.98 -11.60
CA ILE A 174 5.54 7.60 -12.86
C ILE A 174 4.36 7.65 -13.83
N VAL A 175 3.65 6.53 -14.04
CA VAL A 175 2.44 6.48 -14.88
C VAL A 175 1.38 7.49 -14.40
N TYR A 176 1.13 7.53 -13.09
CA TYR A 176 0.14 8.42 -12.49
C TYR A 176 0.49 9.90 -12.64
N ILE A 177 1.78 10.25 -12.52
CA ILE A 177 2.31 11.60 -12.69
C ILE A 177 2.24 12.02 -14.16
N LEU A 178 2.72 11.18 -15.08
CA LEU A 178 2.80 11.47 -16.51
C LEU A 178 1.44 11.41 -17.22
N LYS A 179 0.44 10.79 -16.59
CA LYS A 179 -0.90 10.54 -17.16
C LYS A 179 -0.87 9.74 -18.47
N ARG A 180 0.12 8.85 -18.60
CA ARG A 180 0.34 7.97 -19.74
C ARG A 180 0.93 6.63 -19.26
N PRO A 181 0.68 5.51 -19.96
CA PRO A 181 -0.06 5.38 -21.22
C PRO A 181 -1.59 5.43 -21.02
N ASN A 182 -2.34 5.57 -22.12
CA ASN A 182 -3.79 5.37 -22.13
C ASN A 182 -4.12 4.26 -23.15
N PRO A 183 -3.96 2.98 -22.79
CA PRO A 183 -4.06 1.88 -23.75
C PRO A 183 -5.41 1.81 -24.46
N TRP A 184 -6.51 2.09 -23.74
CA TRP A 184 -7.85 2.15 -24.29
C TRP A 184 -8.58 3.42 -23.82
N PRO A 185 -8.47 4.53 -24.57
CA PRO A 185 -9.07 5.80 -24.17
C PRO A 185 -10.57 5.68 -23.85
N GLY A 186 -10.99 6.24 -22.71
CA GLY A 186 -12.37 6.19 -22.22
C GLY A 186 -12.77 4.92 -21.45
N VAL A 187 -11.92 3.89 -21.43
CA VAL A 187 -12.19 2.61 -20.73
C VAL A 187 -11.05 2.20 -19.80
N PHE A 188 -9.81 2.22 -20.28
CA PHE A 188 -8.62 1.81 -19.56
C PHE A 188 -7.47 2.77 -19.86
N GLY A 189 -7.22 3.70 -18.94
CA GLY A 189 -6.23 4.75 -19.05
C GLY A 189 -5.10 4.61 -18.05
N PHE A 190 -4.35 5.70 -17.87
CA PHE A 190 -3.21 5.77 -16.95
C PHE A 190 -3.60 5.48 -15.49
N HIS A 191 -4.85 5.76 -15.09
CA HIS A 191 -5.29 5.58 -13.71
C HIS A 191 -5.49 4.09 -13.39
N GLU A 192 -6.09 3.36 -14.32
CA GLU A 192 -6.27 1.92 -14.23
C GLU A 192 -4.90 1.22 -14.27
N VAL A 193 -3.99 1.67 -15.13
CA VAL A 193 -2.61 1.17 -15.15
C VAL A 193 -1.91 1.42 -13.81
N TRP A 194 -2.08 2.59 -13.21
CA TRP A 194 -1.59 2.90 -11.86
C TRP A 194 -2.12 1.90 -10.81
N HIS A 195 -3.43 1.60 -10.83
CA HIS A 195 -4.04 0.62 -9.93
C HIS A 195 -3.42 -0.77 -10.07
N ILE A 196 -3.15 -1.22 -11.30
CA ILE A 196 -2.51 -2.51 -11.53
C ILE A 196 -1.09 -2.53 -10.94
N PHE A 197 -0.29 -1.48 -11.13
CA PHE A 197 1.03 -1.37 -10.50
C PHE A 197 0.97 -1.38 -8.97
N VAL A 198 -0.02 -0.70 -8.38
CA VAL A 198 -0.25 -0.72 -6.94
C VAL A 198 -0.59 -2.13 -6.44
N ILE A 199 -1.44 -2.88 -7.16
CA ILE A 199 -1.78 -4.26 -6.83
C ILE A 199 -0.53 -5.15 -6.91
N LEU A 200 0.27 -5.04 -7.97
CA LEU A 200 1.50 -5.83 -8.15
C LEU A 200 2.54 -5.51 -7.07
N GLY A 201 2.69 -4.24 -6.72
CA GLY A 201 3.55 -3.81 -5.62
C GLY A 201 3.10 -4.42 -4.30
N ALA A 202 1.82 -4.26 -3.96
CA ALA A 202 1.25 -4.82 -2.74
C ALA A 202 1.32 -6.35 -2.69
N PHE A 203 1.09 -7.03 -3.81
CA PHE A 203 1.24 -8.48 -3.93
C PHE A 203 2.69 -8.92 -3.68
N SER A 204 3.67 -8.18 -4.20
CA SER A 204 5.09 -8.48 -3.98
C SER A 204 5.44 -8.41 -2.49
N HIS A 205 4.98 -7.37 -1.79
CA HIS A 205 5.12 -7.28 -0.33
C HIS A 205 4.38 -8.41 0.39
N PHE A 206 3.16 -8.75 -0.02
CA PHE A 206 2.40 -9.85 0.57
C PHE A 206 3.15 -11.18 0.46
N VAL A 207 3.67 -11.52 -0.72
CA VAL A 207 4.47 -12.73 -0.94
C VAL A 207 5.70 -12.71 -0.05
N MET A 208 6.36 -11.56 0.07
CA MET A 208 7.50 -11.40 0.98
C MET A 208 7.11 -11.76 2.43
N MET A 209 6.01 -11.20 2.93
CA MET A 209 5.55 -11.45 4.28
C MET A 209 5.10 -12.89 4.50
N ALA A 210 4.34 -13.45 3.57
CA ALA A 210 3.79 -14.80 3.69
C ALA A 210 4.88 -15.89 3.65
N ARG A 211 6.01 -15.65 2.97
CA ARG A 211 7.06 -16.65 2.79
C ARG A 211 8.23 -16.49 3.75
N TRP A 212 8.59 -15.26 4.12
CA TRP A 212 9.80 -15.01 4.91
C TRP A 212 9.56 -14.34 6.27
N VAL A 213 8.35 -13.82 6.55
CA VAL A 213 8.02 -13.25 7.86
C VAL A 213 7.07 -14.16 8.64
N ALA A 214 5.95 -14.57 8.06
CA ALA A 214 4.90 -15.31 8.76
C ALA A 214 5.30 -16.74 9.20
N PRO A 215 5.98 -17.57 8.38
CA PRO A 215 6.29 -18.95 8.75
C PRO A 215 7.41 -19.10 9.78
N VAL A 216 8.21 -18.04 9.94
CA VAL A 216 9.40 -17.98 10.81
C VAL A 216 9.16 -17.07 12.02
N ALA A 217 7.92 -16.61 12.18
CA ALA A 217 7.48 -15.78 13.29
C ALA A 217 7.59 -16.53 14.61
#